data_AF-A0A7S0N611-F1
#
_entry.id   AF-A0A7S0N611-F1
#
_cell.length_a   1.000
_cell.length_b   1.000
_cell.length_c   1.000
_cell.angle_alpha   90.00
_cell.angle_beta   90.00
_cell.angle_gamma   90.00
#
_symmetry.space_group_name_H-M   'P 1'
#
loop_
_entity.id
_entity.type
_entity.pdbx_description
1 polymer ?
#
loop_
_entity_poly.entity_id
_entity_poly.type
_entity_poly.pdbx_seq_one_letter_code
_entity_poly.pdbx_strand_id
1 'polypeptide(L)'
;DAPDSYAYDGKRVKKWNVSCDAYGQPWVAGDVIGCCLDMDEGKISFYRNGDSMGVAFSNVRQEGESMAYFPAISLSHGERCELNFGYVPFKYPVEGMLPLQPKPPAKKLIQASYLISCLERLARMLVRSDDKTSGTNQAPGSKIHSNPSHPSEQPPTRTPDGAQESLQENVALTSHLLFTEDDSVLLAASVFEHLRPLLVEDYVVHAALLPALLRM
;
A
#
# COMPACT_ATOMS: atom_id res chain seq x y z
N ASP A 1 -17.71 33.71 -20.67
CA ASP A 1 -16.55 32.84 -20.98
C ASP A 1 -15.59 33.56 -21.91
N ALA A 2 -14.35 33.07 -22.03
CA ALA A 2 -13.35 33.61 -22.95
C ALA A 2 -12.93 32.52 -23.96
N PRO A 3 -12.40 32.86 -25.15
CA PRO A 3 -11.99 31.88 -26.17
C PRO A 3 -10.99 30.83 -25.66
N ASP A 4 -10.10 31.23 -24.75
CA ASP A 4 -9.07 30.36 -24.15
C ASP A 4 -9.48 29.77 -22.80
N SER A 5 -10.78 29.78 -22.47
CA SER A 5 -11.32 29.24 -21.23
C SER A 5 -12.28 28.10 -21.52
N TYR A 6 -11.99 26.93 -20.96
CA TYR A 6 -12.67 25.67 -21.21
C TYR A 6 -13.18 25.10 -19.89
N ALA A 7 -14.50 24.98 -19.74
CA ALA A 7 -15.10 24.49 -18.49
C ALA A 7 -16.18 23.41 -18.72
N TYR A 8 -16.39 22.60 -17.68
CA TYR A 8 -17.40 21.55 -17.63
C TYR A 8 -18.29 21.74 -16.39
N ASP A 9 -19.59 21.62 -16.59
CA ASP A 9 -20.64 21.76 -15.59
C ASP A 9 -21.52 20.49 -15.62
N GLY A 10 -21.21 19.54 -14.74
CA GLY A 10 -22.00 18.32 -14.55
C GLY A 10 -23.29 18.53 -13.74
N LYS A 11 -23.61 19.75 -13.31
CA LYS A 11 -24.92 20.10 -12.72
C LYS A 11 -25.93 20.47 -13.83
N ARG A 12 -25.44 21.08 -14.92
CA ARG A 12 -26.21 21.42 -16.13
C ARG A 12 -25.94 20.49 -17.32
N VAL A 13 -25.03 19.51 -17.17
CA VAL A 13 -24.58 18.55 -18.19
C VAL A 13 -24.12 19.25 -19.47
N LYS A 14 -23.23 20.24 -19.27
CA LYS A 14 -22.82 21.20 -20.30
C LYS A 14 -21.32 21.50 -20.27
N LYS A 15 -20.76 21.78 -21.45
CA LYS A 15 -19.43 22.36 -21.63
C LYS A 15 -19.53 23.83 -22.03
N TRP A 16 -18.53 24.62 -21.64
CA TRP A 16 -18.52 26.07 -21.81
C TRP A 16 -17.19 26.52 -22.42
N ASN A 17 -17.25 27.18 -23.58
CA ASN A 17 -16.13 27.82 -24.26
C ASN A 17 -16.68 28.80 -25.31
N VAL A 18 -17.11 29.99 -24.85
CA VAL A 18 -17.88 31.00 -25.63
C VAL A 18 -19.29 30.51 -26.01
N SER A 19 -19.43 29.31 -26.57
CA SER A 19 -20.69 28.54 -26.66
C SER A 19 -20.99 27.79 -25.35
N CYS A 20 -22.20 27.23 -25.27
CA CYS A 20 -22.65 26.41 -24.15
C CYS A 20 -23.37 25.15 -24.68
N ASP A 21 -22.61 24.08 -24.91
CA ASP A 21 -23.07 22.87 -25.59
C ASP A 21 -23.35 21.73 -24.59
N ALA A 22 -24.20 20.78 -24.95
CA ALA A 22 -24.44 19.59 -24.11
C ALA A 22 -23.22 18.67 -24.11
N TYR A 23 -22.78 18.22 -22.93
CA TYR A 23 -21.62 17.32 -22.77
C TYR A 23 -21.58 16.70 -21.36
N GLY A 24 -21.03 15.48 -21.25
CA GLY A 24 -20.77 14.83 -19.97
C GLY A 24 -21.99 14.13 -19.36
N GLN A 25 -22.04 14.09 -18.03
CA GLN A 25 -23.02 13.35 -17.24
C GLN A 25 -23.46 14.16 -15.99
N PRO A 26 -24.66 13.93 -15.44
CA PRO A 26 -25.05 14.51 -14.15
C PRO A 26 -24.12 14.01 -13.03
N TRP A 27 -23.49 14.92 -12.29
CA TRP A 27 -22.66 14.58 -11.12
C TRP A 27 -23.43 14.60 -9.80
N VAL A 28 -22.90 13.92 -8.78
CA VAL A 28 -23.39 13.92 -7.40
C VAL A 28 -22.24 14.13 -6.40
N ALA A 29 -22.58 14.45 -5.14
CA ALA A 29 -21.58 14.60 -4.09
C ALA A 29 -20.81 13.28 -3.88
N GLY A 30 -19.48 13.36 -3.89
CA GLY A 30 -18.58 12.19 -3.80
C GLY A 30 -18.08 11.65 -5.15
N ASP A 31 -18.61 12.13 -6.28
CA ASP A 31 -18.01 11.88 -7.59
C ASP A 31 -16.61 12.52 -7.69
N VAL A 32 -15.67 11.83 -8.34
CA VAL A 32 -14.36 12.37 -8.69
C VAL A 32 -14.34 12.68 -10.18
N ILE A 33 -14.08 13.95 -10.52
CA ILE A 33 -13.92 14.40 -11.90
C ILE A 33 -12.42 14.46 -12.22
N GLY A 34 -12.00 13.72 -13.25
CA GLY A 34 -10.68 13.85 -13.86
C GLY A 34 -10.71 14.87 -15.00
N CYS A 35 -9.70 15.72 -15.09
CA CYS A 35 -9.55 16.72 -16.14
C CYS A 35 -8.23 16.48 -16.88
N CYS A 36 -8.27 16.22 -18.17
CA CYS A 36 -7.10 15.94 -19.00
C CYS A 36 -6.96 17.00 -20.09
N LEU A 37 -5.79 17.64 -20.16
CA LEU A 37 -5.38 18.55 -21.23
C LEU A 37 -4.23 17.87 -21.98
N ASP A 38 -4.50 17.48 -23.22
CA ASP A 38 -3.51 16.98 -24.16
C ASP A 38 -3.06 18.14 -25.06
N MET A 39 -1.80 18.55 -24.90
CA MET A 39 -1.21 19.63 -25.69
C MET A 39 -0.61 19.16 -27.01
N ASP A 40 -0.33 17.86 -27.18
CA ASP A 40 0.21 17.30 -28.43
C ASP A 40 -0.93 17.12 -29.44
N GLU A 41 -2.07 16.58 -29.00
CA GLU A 41 -3.28 16.43 -29.80
C GLU A 41 -4.21 17.67 -29.77
N GLY A 42 -3.98 18.63 -28.88
CA GLY A 42 -4.79 19.85 -28.74
C GLY A 42 -6.22 19.57 -28.29
N LYS A 43 -6.38 18.71 -27.27
CA LYS A 43 -7.68 18.20 -26.78
C LYS A 43 -7.84 18.41 -25.28
N ILE A 44 -9.07 18.62 -24.85
CA ILE A 44 -9.48 18.50 -23.45
C ILE A 44 -10.56 17.43 -23.32
N SER A 45 -10.39 16.53 -22.37
CA SER A 45 -11.36 15.48 -22.03
C SER A 45 -11.60 15.45 -20.50
N PHE A 46 -12.80 15.01 -20.13
CA PHE A 46 -13.18 14.84 -18.73
C PHE A 46 -13.57 13.39 -18.45
N TYR A 47 -13.28 12.97 -17.22
CA TYR A 47 -13.56 11.62 -16.70
C TYR A 47 -14.43 11.75 -15.46
N ARG A 48 -15.31 10.78 -15.22
CA ARG A 48 -16.13 10.70 -14.00
C ARG A 48 -15.93 9.33 -13.37
N ASN A 49 -15.39 9.30 -12.15
CA ASN A 49 -15.06 8.08 -11.40
C ASN A 49 -14.17 7.07 -12.16
N GLY A 50 -13.37 7.55 -13.11
CA GLY A 50 -12.52 6.73 -13.99
C GLY A 50 -13.09 6.49 -15.40
N ASP A 51 -14.40 6.62 -15.59
CA ASP A 51 -15.03 6.47 -16.90
C ASP A 51 -14.82 7.73 -17.75
N SER A 52 -14.42 7.57 -19.02
CA SER A 52 -14.26 8.69 -19.94
C SER A 52 -15.63 9.21 -20.40
N MET A 53 -15.81 10.54 -20.39
CA MET A 53 -16.95 11.21 -21.00
C MET A 53 -16.65 11.66 -22.45
N GLY A 54 -15.55 11.17 -23.05
CA GLY A 54 -15.10 11.53 -24.39
C GLY A 54 -14.44 12.91 -24.46
N VAL A 55 -14.02 13.30 -25.66
CA VAL A 55 -13.38 14.60 -25.92
C VAL A 55 -14.42 15.73 -25.77
N ALA A 56 -14.15 16.68 -24.88
CA ALA A 56 -14.99 17.86 -24.68
C ALA A 56 -14.65 18.97 -25.67
N PHE A 57 -13.36 19.22 -25.88
CA PHE A 57 -12.85 20.26 -26.76
C PHE A 57 -11.70 19.72 -27.61
N SER A 58 -11.64 20.14 -28.86
CA SER A 58 -10.60 19.84 -29.84
C SER A 58 -10.14 21.13 -30.49
N ASN A 59 -8.93 21.17 -31.04
CA ASN A 59 -8.30 22.39 -31.55
C ASN A 59 -8.08 23.44 -30.44
N VAL A 60 -7.77 22.97 -29.22
CA VAL A 60 -7.30 23.82 -28.12
C VAL A 60 -6.01 24.51 -28.55
N ARG A 61 -5.88 25.83 -28.32
CA ARG A 61 -4.76 26.61 -28.89
C ARG A 61 -3.42 26.20 -28.26
N GLN A 62 -2.54 25.63 -29.08
CA GLN A 62 -1.20 25.22 -28.69
C GLN A 62 -0.15 26.34 -28.85
N GLU A 63 -0.35 27.24 -29.82
CA GLU A 63 0.66 28.21 -30.25
C GLU A 63 0.45 29.62 -29.67
N GLY A 64 1.57 30.28 -29.33
CA GLY A 64 1.63 31.65 -28.85
C GLY A 64 2.77 31.85 -27.86
N GLU A 65 3.55 32.93 -28.00
CA GLU A 65 4.61 33.25 -27.04
C GLU A 65 4.04 33.44 -25.62
N SER A 66 4.66 32.79 -24.64
CA SER A 66 4.24 32.80 -23.22
C SER A 66 2.83 32.27 -22.94
N MET A 67 2.24 31.46 -23.82
CA MET A 67 0.95 30.82 -23.55
C MET A 67 1.07 29.67 -22.55
N ALA A 68 0.20 29.66 -21.53
CA ALA A 68 0.07 28.57 -20.57
C ALA A 68 -1.39 28.44 -20.10
N TYR A 69 -1.85 27.21 -19.91
CA TYR A 69 -3.15 26.91 -19.30
C TYR A 69 -3.01 26.68 -17.79
N PHE A 70 -3.95 27.19 -17.02
CA PHE A 70 -4.00 27.04 -15.56
C PHE A 70 -5.30 26.34 -15.16
N PRO A 71 -5.29 25.44 -14.14
CA PRO A 71 -6.52 24.87 -13.62
C PRO A 71 -7.37 25.95 -12.96
N ALA A 72 -8.65 25.99 -13.29
CA ALA A 72 -9.61 26.93 -12.73
C ALA A 72 -10.85 26.19 -12.22
N ILE A 73 -11.45 26.70 -11.14
CA ILE A 73 -12.72 26.24 -10.61
C ILE A 73 -13.64 27.42 -10.31
N SER A 74 -14.94 27.16 -10.31
CA SER A 74 -15.98 28.08 -9.84
C SER A 74 -16.98 27.29 -9.00
N LEU A 75 -17.38 27.85 -7.86
CA LEU A 75 -18.27 27.20 -6.89
C LEU A 75 -19.43 28.14 -6.57
N SER A 76 -20.65 27.59 -6.56
CA SER A 76 -21.83 28.32 -6.06
C SER A 76 -21.81 28.40 -4.52
N HIS A 77 -22.65 29.26 -3.95
CA HIS A 77 -22.79 29.32 -2.49
C HIS A 77 -23.13 27.95 -1.88
N GLY A 78 -22.30 27.50 -0.93
CA GLY A 78 -22.43 26.21 -0.25
C GLY A 78 -21.76 25.02 -0.95
N GLU A 79 -21.34 25.14 -2.21
CA GLU A 79 -20.60 24.09 -2.92
C GLU A 79 -19.15 24.01 -2.44
N ARG A 80 -18.58 22.80 -2.43
CA ARG A 80 -17.21 22.50 -1.96
C ARG A 80 -16.61 21.38 -2.81
N CYS A 81 -15.30 21.41 -3.01
CA CYS A 81 -14.54 20.33 -3.64
C CYS A 81 -13.13 20.25 -3.05
N GLU A 82 -12.52 19.07 -3.16
CA GLU A 82 -11.08 18.87 -2.93
C GLU A 82 -10.36 18.88 -4.28
N LEU A 83 -9.17 19.49 -4.34
CA LEU A 83 -8.40 19.66 -5.58
C LEU A 83 -7.08 18.93 -5.48
N ASN A 84 -6.98 17.77 -6.12
CA ASN A 84 -5.71 17.05 -6.23
C ASN A 84 -5.04 17.34 -7.58
N PHE A 85 -3.94 18.10 -7.55
CA PHE A 85 -3.09 18.36 -8.70
C PHE A 85 -1.92 17.35 -8.86
N GLY A 86 -1.75 16.43 -7.90
CA GLY A 86 -0.65 15.48 -7.82
C GLY A 86 0.04 15.40 -6.46
N TYR A 87 -0.44 16.13 -5.44
CA TYR A 87 0.16 16.12 -4.09
C TYR A 87 -0.12 14.80 -3.33
N VAL A 88 -1.14 14.06 -3.73
CA VAL A 88 -1.36 12.64 -3.37
C VAL A 88 -1.68 11.84 -4.64
N PRO A 89 -1.56 10.50 -4.66
CA PRO A 89 -1.95 9.70 -5.82
C PRO A 89 -3.38 9.96 -6.30
N PHE A 90 -3.59 10.01 -7.61
CA PHE A 90 -4.95 10.10 -8.17
C PHE A 90 -5.72 8.82 -7.90
N LYS A 91 -7.00 8.95 -7.48
CA LYS A 91 -7.92 7.83 -7.29
C LYS A 91 -8.22 7.09 -8.60
N TYR A 92 -8.21 7.83 -9.70
CA TYR A 92 -8.43 7.34 -11.07
C TYR A 92 -7.37 7.99 -11.99
N PRO A 93 -6.16 7.43 -12.07
CA PRO A 93 -5.13 7.90 -13.00
C PRO A 93 -5.53 7.54 -14.45
N VAL A 94 -5.22 8.43 -15.39
CA VAL A 94 -5.44 8.20 -16.83
C VAL A 94 -4.11 7.83 -17.47
N GLU A 95 -4.09 6.80 -18.32
CA GLU A 95 -2.87 6.35 -19.01
C GLU A 95 -2.33 7.44 -19.96
N GLY A 96 -1.01 7.51 -20.12
CA GLY A 96 -0.32 8.57 -20.86
C GLY A 96 -0.25 9.93 -20.13
N MET A 97 -1.25 10.27 -19.32
CA MET A 97 -1.35 11.57 -18.65
C MET A 97 -0.46 11.68 -17.40
N LEU A 98 0.05 12.88 -17.14
CA LEU A 98 0.86 13.20 -15.95
C LEU A 98 0.13 14.20 -15.02
N PRO A 99 0.39 14.15 -13.70
CA PRO A 99 -0.10 15.16 -12.77
C PRO A 99 0.60 16.51 -12.98
N LEU A 100 -0.11 17.61 -12.69
CA LEU A 100 0.42 18.97 -12.77
C LEU A 100 1.49 19.23 -11.70
N GLN A 101 1.32 18.65 -10.50
CA GLN A 101 2.33 18.62 -9.46
C GLN A 101 3.14 17.31 -9.54
N PRO A 102 4.47 17.37 -9.65
CA PRO A 102 5.29 16.15 -9.75
C PRO A 102 5.27 15.34 -8.45
N LYS A 103 5.16 14.02 -8.59
CA LYS A 103 5.32 13.06 -7.49
C LYS A 103 6.72 13.21 -6.82
N PRO A 104 6.87 12.90 -5.52
CA PRO A 104 8.18 12.92 -4.87
C PRO A 104 9.21 12.00 -5.56
N PRO A 105 10.52 12.28 -5.41
CA PRO A 105 11.57 11.45 -5.98
C PRO A 105 11.41 9.98 -5.62
N ALA A 106 11.50 9.08 -6.61
CA ALA A 106 11.24 7.64 -6.44
C ALA A 106 12.02 7.00 -5.28
N LYS A 107 13.24 7.50 -4.97
CA LYS A 107 14.04 7.09 -3.81
C LYS A 107 13.29 7.24 -2.48
N LYS A 108 12.56 8.35 -2.25
CA LYS A 108 11.74 8.55 -1.03
C LYS A 108 10.65 7.50 -0.91
N LEU A 109 9.95 7.22 -2.01
CA LEU A 109 8.86 6.24 -2.06
C LEU A 109 9.37 4.81 -1.84
N ILE A 110 10.46 4.41 -2.51
CA ILE A 110 11.10 3.10 -2.33
C ILE A 110 11.58 2.92 -0.88
N GLN A 111 12.22 3.94 -0.30
CA GLN A 111 12.69 3.92 1.09
C GLN A 111 11.51 3.80 2.08
N ALA A 112 10.44 4.57 1.90
CA ALA A 112 9.26 4.50 2.74
C ALA A 112 8.59 3.12 2.67
N SER A 113 8.33 2.60 1.47
CA SER A 113 7.72 1.28 1.27
C SER A 113 8.58 0.15 1.85
N TYR A 114 9.91 0.24 1.78
CA TYR A 114 10.81 -0.70 2.45
C TYR A 114 10.69 -0.65 3.98
N LEU A 115 10.78 0.54 4.57
CA LEU A 115 10.67 0.74 6.03
C LEU A 115 9.31 0.28 6.56
N ILE A 116 8.22 0.61 5.86
CA ILE A 116 6.86 0.15 6.18
C ILE A 116 6.76 -1.38 6.08
N SER A 117 7.36 -1.99 5.06
CA SER A 117 7.41 -3.47 4.94
C SER A 117 8.20 -4.13 6.08
N CYS A 118 9.19 -3.45 6.66
CA CYS A 118 9.89 -3.90 7.86
C CYS A 118 8.99 -3.81 9.11
N LEU A 119 8.20 -2.73 9.28
CA LEU A 119 7.21 -2.63 10.36
C LEU A 119 6.14 -3.73 10.25
N GLU A 120 5.57 -3.96 9.06
CA GLU A 120 4.61 -5.05 8.87
C GLU A 120 5.22 -6.43 9.20
N ARG A 121 6.50 -6.65 8.87
CA ARG A 121 7.21 -7.90 9.17
C ARG A 121 7.44 -8.07 10.69
N LEU A 122 7.78 -7.00 11.40
CA LEU A 122 7.92 -7.00 12.86
C LEU A 122 6.59 -7.30 13.55
N ALA A 123 5.50 -6.62 13.17
CA ALA A 123 4.17 -6.89 13.70
C ALA A 123 3.75 -8.35 13.49
N ARG A 124 3.98 -8.90 12.29
CA ARG A 124 3.73 -10.32 11.97
C ARG A 124 4.66 -11.32 12.68
N MET A 125 5.77 -10.87 13.26
CA MET A 125 6.61 -11.70 14.14
C MET A 125 6.05 -11.70 15.57
N LEU A 126 5.70 -10.53 16.11
CA LEU A 126 5.19 -10.39 17.48
C LEU A 126 3.89 -11.16 17.71
N VAL A 127 2.91 -11.03 16.80
CA VAL A 127 1.64 -11.79 16.87
C VAL A 127 1.85 -13.32 16.88
N ARG A 128 2.99 -13.83 16.38
CA ARG A 128 3.32 -15.27 16.39
C ARG A 128 4.04 -15.74 17.66
N SER A 129 4.42 -14.82 18.55
CA SER A 129 4.97 -15.14 19.87
C SER A 129 3.85 -15.48 20.85
N ASP A 130 2.78 -14.68 20.87
CA ASP A 130 1.65 -14.82 21.80
C ASP A 130 0.96 -16.19 21.68
N ASP A 131 0.66 -16.63 20.45
CA ASP A 131 0.00 -17.92 20.17
C ASP A 131 0.71 -19.11 20.84
N LYS A 132 2.05 -19.06 20.95
CA LYS A 132 2.88 -20.17 21.44
C LYS A 132 2.91 -20.32 22.96
N THR A 133 2.51 -19.30 23.72
CA THR A 133 2.52 -19.37 25.20
C THR A 133 1.27 -20.02 25.79
N SER A 134 0.25 -20.30 24.96
CA SER A 134 -1.04 -20.88 25.37
C SER A 134 -1.05 -22.41 25.54
N GLY A 135 -0.06 -23.12 25.01
CA GLY A 135 0.00 -24.59 24.97
C GLY A 135 0.38 -25.22 26.31
N THR A 136 -0.60 -25.48 27.18
CA THR A 136 -0.36 -26.09 28.50
C THR A 136 -0.06 -27.59 28.46
N ASN A 137 0.85 -28.04 29.33
CA ASN A 137 1.30 -29.43 29.41
C ASN A 137 0.18 -30.40 29.81
N GLN A 138 0.08 -31.54 29.13
CA GLN A 138 -0.52 -32.76 29.69
C GLN A 138 0.53 -33.86 29.81
N ALA A 139 0.77 -34.33 31.04
CA ALA A 139 1.59 -35.51 31.29
C ALA A 139 0.79 -36.80 31.06
N PRO A 140 1.43 -37.93 30.67
CA PRO A 140 0.71 -39.18 30.46
C PRO A 140 0.14 -39.76 31.76
N GLY A 141 -1.18 -39.87 31.85
CA GLY A 141 -1.86 -40.47 33.00
C GLY A 141 -1.63 -41.98 33.08
N SER A 142 -1.27 -42.48 34.26
CA SER A 142 -1.03 -43.91 34.50
C SER A 142 -2.32 -44.74 34.56
N LYS A 143 -2.26 -45.99 34.08
CA LYS A 143 -3.26 -47.04 34.31
C LYS A 143 -2.56 -48.37 34.61
N ILE A 144 -3.23 -49.23 35.36
CA ILE A 144 -2.69 -50.41 36.06
C ILE A 144 -3.63 -51.62 35.84
N HIS A 145 -3.08 -52.84 35.90
CA HIS A 145 -3.73 -54.17 35.75
C HIS A 145 -4.17 -54.55 34.31
N SER A 146 -4.15 -55.82 33.88
CA SER A 146 -3.64 -57.08 34.51
C SER A 146 -3.35 -58.18 33.47
N ASN A 147 -2.48 -59.14 33.81
CA ASN A 147 -2.14 -60.38 33.04
C ASN A 147 -3.12 -61.55 33.42
N PRO A 148 -3.14 -62.77 32.81
CA PRO A 148 -2.05 -63.62 32.24
C PRO A 148 -2.32 -64.10 30.77
N SER A 149 -1.58 -65.00 30.08
CA SER A 149 -0.68 -66.12 30.47
C SER A 149 0.36 -66.54 29.39
N HIS A 150 1.41 -67.27 29.83
CA HIS A 150 2.45 -68.10 29.16
C HIS A 150 2.10 -68.95 27.90
N PRO A 151 3.07 -69.65 27.23
CA PRO A 151 4.56 -69.46 27.13
C PRO A 151 5.21 -69.73 25.73
N SER A 152 6.45 -69.26 25.48
CA SER A 152 7.52 -70.05 24.77
C SER A 152 8.92 -69.38 24.71
N GLU A 153 9.92 -70.07 25.30
CA GLU A 153 11.33 -70.28 24.88
C GLU A 153 12.34 -69.11 24.59
N GLN A 154 13.63 -69.49 24.63
CA GLN A 154 14.88 -68.70 24.63
C GLN A 154 16.07 -69.70 24.43
N PRO A 155 17.38 -69.30 24.35
CA PRO A 155 18.07 -68.03 24.07
C PRO A 155 19.10 -68.26 22.90
N PRO A 156 20.33 -67.67 22.78
CA PRO A 156 21.00 -66.47 23.36
C PRO A 156 21.41 -65.46 22.22
N THR A 157 22.53 -64.70 22.09
CA THR A 157 23.86 -64.62 22.75
C THR A 157 24.62 -63.29 22.45
N ARG A 158 25.43 -62.83 23.44
CA ARG A 158 26.69 -62.03 23.37
C ARG A 158 26.81 -60.67 22.61
N THR A 159 27.18 -59.66 23.40
CA THR A 159 28.05 -58.48 23.17
C THR A 159 29.51 -58.87 22.81
N PRO A 160 30.46 -57.98 22.37
CA PRO A 160 30.70 -56.63 22.92
C PRO A 160 31.33 -55.51 22.03
N ASP A 161 31.56 -54.36 22.69
CA ASP A 161 32.54 -53.27 22.49
C ASP A 161 32.64 -52.49 21.15
N GLY A 162 32.84 -51.16 21.26
CA GLY A 162 33.32 -50.32 20.16
C GLY A 162 32.92 -48.84 20.17
N ALA A 163 33.63 -48.02 20.94
CA ALA A 163 33.82 -46.55 20.85
C ALA A 163 32.87 -45.68 19.99
N GLN A 164 32.21 -44.68 20.61
CA GLN A 164 31.83 -43.43 19.90
C GLN A 164 31.60 -42.18 20.80
N GLU A 165 32.53 -41.89 21.72
CA GLU A 165 32.66 -40.54 22.28
C GLU A 165 33.27 -39.60 21.21
N SER A 166 32.47 -38.72 20.60
CA SER A 166 32.89 -37.44 19.90
C SER A 166 31.81 -36.81 18.99
N LEU A 167 30.53 -36.78 19.40
CA LEU A 167 29.45 -36.13 18.62
C LEU A 167 28.66 -35.04 19.37
N GLN A 168 29.11 -34.61 20.55
CA GLN A 168 28.32 -33.75 21.45
C GLN A 168 28.76 -32.27 21.48
N GLU A 169 29.91 -31.89 20.91
CA GLU A 169 30.39 -30.49 20.91
C GLU A 169 29.76 -29.60 19.83
N ASN A 170 29.31 -30.16 18.69
CA ASN A 170 28.84 -29.36 17.55
C ASN A 170 27.43 -28.74 17.69
N VAL A 171 26.71 -29.02 18.78
CA VAL A 171 25.37 -28.44 19.03
C VAL A 171 25.45 -27.00 19.58
N ALA A 172 26.60 -26.61 20.15
CA ALA A 172 26.76 -25.33 20.84
C ALA A 172 26.91 -24.11 19.90
N LEU A 173 27.18 -24.31 18.61
CA LEU A 173 27.39 -23.24 17.62
C LEU A 173 26.11 -22.78 16.90
N THR A 174 24.98 -23.46 17.10
CA THR A 174 23.64 -22.95 16.74
C THR A 174 22.99 -22.25 17.93
N SER A 175 23.72 -21.34 18.56
CA SER A 175 23.12 -20.31 19.41
C SER A 175 22.26 -19.40 18.53
N HIS A 176 20.99 -19.77 18.38
CA HIS A 176 19.98 -18.89 17.80
C HIS A 176 20.08 -17.53 18.51
N LEU A 177 20.32 -16.46 17.74
CA LEU A 177 20.03 -15.10 18.17
C LEU A 177 18.52 -15.06 18.45
N LEU A 178 18.15 -15.27 19.71
CA LEU A 178 16.79 -15.17 20.20
C LEU A 178 16.39 -13.71 20.07
N PHE A 179 15.70 -13.39 18.97
CA PHE A 179 15.18 -12.06 18.70
C PHE A 179 14.18 -11.70 19.79
N THR A 180 14.61 -10.88 20.74
CA THR A 180 13.85 -10.54 21.94
C THR A 180 12.77 -9.50 21.64
N GLU A 181 11.87 -9.28 22.60
CA GLU A 181 10.93 -8.16 22.53
C GLU A 181 11.70 -6.82 22.51
N ASP A 182 12.77 -6.69 23.29
CA ASP A 182 13.66 -5.51 23.27
C ASP A 182 14.31 -5.29 21.89
N ASP A 183 14.83 -6.33 21.24
CA ASP A 183 15.35 -6.25 19.87
C ASP A 183 14.27 -5.79 18.88
N SER A 184 13.04 -6.25 19.07
CA SER A 184 11.90 -5.86 18.23
C SER A 184 11.52 -4.39 18.40
N VAL A 185 11.56 -3.88 19.64
CA VAL A 185 11.27 -2.47 19.98
C VAL A 185 12.38 -1.57 19.49
N LEU A 186 13.65 -1.96 19.66
CA LEU A 186 14.82 -1.22 19.14
C LEU A 186 14.81 -1.17 17.61
N LEU A 187 14.50 -2.28 16.93
CA LEU A 187 14.41 -2.31 15.48
C LEU A 187 13.20 -1.50 14.96
N ALA A 188 12.05 -1.57 15.63
CA ALA A 188 10.89 -0.73 15.30
C ALA A 188 11.21 0.76 15.47
N ALA A 189 11.83 1.17 16.58
CA ALA A 189 12.24 2.55 16.83
C ALA A 189 13.23 3.05 15.77
N SER A 190 14.24 2.24 15.42
CA SER A 190 15.19 2.53 14.34
C SER A 190 14.49 2.73 12.99
N VAL A 191 13.50 1.89 12.66
CA VAL A 191 12.70 2.04 11.44
C VAL A 191 11.83 3.31 11.48
N PHE A 192 11.25 3.66 12.63
CA PHE A 192 10.46 4.89 12.79
C PHE A 192 11.31 6.17 12.66
N GLU A 193 12.53 6.22 13.19
CA GLU A 193 13.45 7.36 13.01
C GLU A 193 13.73 7.62 11.51
N HIS A 194 13.95 6.55 10.73
CA HIS A 194 14.19 6.67 9.28
C HIS A 194 12.91 6.94 8.47
N LEU A 195 11.74 6.56 8.99
CA LEU A 195 10.44 6.75 8.32
C LEU A 195 9.84 8.13 8.59
N ARG A 196 10.02 8.70 9.79
CA ARG A 196 9.52 10.03 10.20
C ARG A 196 9.76 11.13 9.15
N PRO A 197 10.98 11.38 8.61
CA PRO A 197 11.22 12.43 7.63
C PRO A 197 10.60 12.18 6.25
N LEU A 198 10.10 10.96 5.99
CA LEU A 198 9.39 10.62 4.75
C LEU A 198 7.88 10.82 4.88
N LEU A 199 7.32 10.67 6.09
CA LEU A 199 5.89 10.86 6.36
C LEU A 199 5.45 12.34 6.47
N VAL A 200 6.38 13.28 6.31
CA VAL A 200 6.08 14.72 6.14
C VAL A 200 5.50 15.02 4.74
N GLU A 201 5.66 14.08 3.80
CA GLU A 201 5.15 14.19 2.42
C GLU A 201 3.79 13.47 2.32
N ASP A 202 2.68 14.21 2.16
CA ASP A 202 1.33 13.64 2.02
C ASP A 202 1.26 12.52 0.97
N TYR A 203 1.96 12.69 -0.15
CA TYR A 203 2.05 11.68 -1.20
C TYR A 203 2.61 10.35 -0.67
N VAL A 204 3.62 10.37 0.21
CA VAL A 204 4.21 9.17 0.81
C VAL A 204 3.24 8.52 1.80
N VAL A 205 2.53 9.35 2.59
CA VAL A 205 1.48 8.87 3.50
C VAL A 205 0.38 8.14 2.71
N HIS A 206 -0.12 8.74 1.64
CA HIS A 206 -1.20 8.15 0.82
C HIS A 206 -0.73 7.02 -0.11
N ALA A 207 0.50 7.04 -0.62
CA ALA A 207 1.01 6.01 -1.54
C ALA A 207 1.57 4.77 -0.84
N ALA A 208 2.10 4.90 0.38
CA ALA A 208 2.80 3.82 1.08
C ALA A 208 2.21 3.48 2.45
N LEU A 209 1.91 4.47 3.30
CA LEU A 209 1.48 4.22 4.69
C LEU A 209 0.01 3.79 4.78
N LEU A 210 -0.93 4.59 4.27
CA LEU A 210 -2.36 4.24 4.32
C LEU A 210 -2.67 2.87 3.68
N PRO A 211 -2.11 2.50 2.51
CA PRO A 211 -2.32 1.17 1.95
C PRO A 211 -1.73 0.03 2.79
N ALA A 212 -0.76 0.29 3.67
CA ALA A 212 -0.19 -0.70 4.58
C ALA A 212 -1.01 -0.84 5.86
N LEU A 213 -1.48 0.27 6.44
CA LEU A 213 -2.38 0.26 7.60
C LEU A 213 -3.72 -0.43 7.28
N LEU A 214 -4.15 -0.44 6.01
CA LEU A 214 -5.32 -1.20 5.53
C LEU A 214 -5.04 -2.69 5.25
N ARG A 215 -3.82 -3.19 5.49
CA ARG A 215 -3.42 -4.61 5.36
C ARG A 215 -3.05 -5.28 6.69
N MET A 216 -3.07 -4.52 7.80
CA MET A 216 -2.71 -4.98 9.14
C MET A 216 -3.95 -5.27 9.98
#